data_AF-A0A350MP82-F1
#
_entry.id   AF-A0A350MP82-F1
#
_cell.length_a   1.000
_cell.length_b   1.000
_cell.length_c   1.000
_cell.angle_alpha   90.00
_cell.angle_beta   90.00
_cell.angle_gamma   90.00
#
_symmetry.space_group_name_H-M   'P 1'
#
loop_
_entity.id
_entity.type
_entity.pdbx_description
1 polymer ?
#
loop_
_entity_poly.entity_id
_entity_poly.type
_entity_poly.pdbx_seq_one_letter_code
_entity_poly.pdbx_strand_id
1 'polypeptide(L)'
;MTNEFKHYLRKLVILSVFLAIIGTILTFILPKGIITPAMPFILIFFMAHTLVYNNMAIKLIRQNPKKFVNFYMLSTAGRLLVFVLILILYAFLFPKDFKAFTVCFFIFYLIYTFFELSALLPHLRKKNP
;
A
#
# COMPACT_ATOMS: atom_id res chain seq x y z
N MET A 1 18.59 -9.22 -10.62
CA MET A 1 17.52 -9.08 -9.60
C MET A 1 17.72 -10.16 -8.55
N THR A 2 17.93 -9.81 -7.28
CA THR A 2 18.13 -10.77 -6.19
C THR A 2 16.88 -11.67 -6.02
N ASN A 3 17.06 -12.95 -5.69
CA ASN A 3 15.95 -13.91 -5.51
C ASN A 3 14.91 -13.42 -4.47
N GLU A 4 15.36 -12.71 -3.44
CA GLU A 4 14.52 -12.07 -2.42
C GLU A 4 13.54 -11.05 -3.02
N PHE A 5 14.01 -10.19 -3.93
CA PHE A 5 13.16 -9.18 -4.56
C PHE A 5 12.12 -9.80 -5.49
N LYS A 6 12.50 -10.85 -6.24
CA LYS A 6 11.55 -11.59 -7.09
C LYS A 6 10.46 -12.26 -6.26
N HIS A 7 10.81 -12.86 -5.12
CA HIS A 7 9.84 -13.49 -4.22
C HIS A 7 8.89 -12.47 -3.59
N TYR A 8 9.40 -11.31 -3.17
CA TYR A 8 8.58 -10.20 -2.68
C TYR A 8 7.63 -9.69 -3.76
N LEU A 9 8.13 -9.41 -4.96
CA LEU A 9 7.32 -8.91 -6.08
C LEU A 9 6.22 -9.91 -6.43
N ARG A 10 6.52 -11.22 -6.45
CA ARG A 10 5.52 -12.27 -6.68
C ARG A 10 4.41 -12.23 -5.62
N LYS A 11 4.75 -12.12 -4.33
CA LYS A 11 3.76 -12.01 -3.25
C LYS A 11 2.90 -10.74 -3.38
N LEU A 12 3.53 -9.62 -3.71
CA LEU A 12 2.84 -8.34 -3.94
C LEU A 12 1.85 -8.45 -5.10
N VAL A 13 2.27 -9.03 -6.23
CA VAL A 13 1.41 -9.23 -7.40
C VAL A 13 0.27 -10.18 -7.08
N ILE A 14 0.53 -11.31 -6.40
CA ILE A 14 -0.53 -12.25 -6.00
C ILE A 14 -1.55 -11.56 -5.08
N LEU A 15 -1.10 -10.80 -4.09
CA LEU A 15 -1.99 -10.03 -3.21
C LEU A 15 -2.82 -9.02 -4.03
N SER A 16 -2.18 -8.28 -4.93
CA SER A 16 -2.83 -7.27 -5.77
C SER A 16 -3.88 -7.90 -6.68
N VAL A 17 -3.56 -9.01 -7.34
CA VAL A 17 -4.48 -9.76 -8.21
C VAL A 17 -5.64 -10.32 -7.40
N PHE A 18 -5.37 -10.89 -6.23
CA PHE A 18 -6.40 -11.40 -5.33
C PHE A 18 -7.38 -10.31 -4.88
N LEU A 19 -6.87 -9.14 -4.49
CA LEU A 19 -7.70 -7.99 -4.13
C LEU A 19 -8.48 -7.43 -5.32
N ALA A 20 -7.90 -7.45 -6.53
CA ALA A 20 -8.60 -7.04 -7.74
C ALA A 20 -9.79 -7.95 -8.05
N ILE A 21 -9.59 -9.28 -7.93
CA ILE A 21 -10.65 -10.27 -8.12
C ILE A 21 -11.75 -10.09 -7.07
N ILE A 22 -11.39 -10.01 -5.79
CA ILE A 22 -12.35 -9.81 -4.70
C ILE A 22 -13.13 -8.52 -4.88
N GLY A 23 -12.45 -7.40 -5.15
CA GLY A 23 -13.13 -6.13 -5.32
C GLY A 23 -14.05 -6.13 -6.53
N THR A 24 -13.65 -6.76 -7.64
CA THR A 24 -14.52 -6.94 -8.81
C THR A 24 -15.76 -7.77 -8.44
N ILE A 25 -15.60 -8.91 -7.78
CA ILE A 25 -16.73 -9.75 -7.33
C ILE A 25 -17.66 -8.94 -6.41
N LEU A 26 -17.10 -8.20 -5.46
CA LEU A 26 -17.87 -7.36 -4.54
C LEU A 26 -18.63 -6.25 -5.27
N THR A 27 -18.12 -5.70 -6.39
CA THR A 27 -18.86 -4.71 -7.19
C THR A 27 -20.11 -5.27 -7.84
N PHE A 28 -20.13 -6.58 -8.14
CA PHE A 28 -21.31 -7.25 -8.69
C PHE A 28 -22.33 -7.66 -7.61
N ILE A 29 -21.88 -7.90 -6.38
CA ILE A 29 -22.73 -8.35 -5.26
C ILE A 29 -23.33 -7.16 -4.50
N LEU A 30 -22.54 -6.10 -4.29
CA LEU A 30 -22.96 -4.96 -3.48
C LEU A 30 -23.76 -3.93 -4.30
N PRO A 31 -24.71 -3.22 -3.66
CA PRO A 31 -25.44 -2.15 -4.32
C PRO A 31 -24.52 -1.02 -4.80
N LYS A 32 -24.93 -0.38 -5.91
CA LYS A 32 -24.20 0.71 -6.54
C LYS A 32 -23.95 1.85 -5.54
N GLY A 33 -22.71 2.32 -5.47
CA GLY A 33 -22.30 3.41 -4.57
C GLY A 33 -21.62 2.96 -3.27
N ILE A 34 -21.48 1.65 -3.00
CA ILE A 34 -20.62 1.16 -1.91
C ILE A 34 -19.16 1.05 -2.35
N ILE A 35 -18.91 0.58 -3.57
CA ILE A 35 -17.56 0.50 -4.14
C ILE A 35 -17.36 1.64 -5.13
N THR A 36 -16.25 2.36 -4.94
CA THR A 36 -15.84 3.43 -5.84
C THR A 36 -15.45 2.86 -7.22
N PRO A 37 -15.86 3.50 -8.33
CA PRO A 37 -15.35 3.20 -9.66
C PRO A 37 -13.82 3.38 -9.77
N ALA A 38 -13.21 4.18 -8.88
CA ALA A 38 -11.78 4.43 -8.88
C ALA A 38 -10.95 3.32 -8.22
N MET A 39 -11.57 2.22 -7.79
CA MET A 39 -10.91 1.12 -7.07
C MET A 39 -9.68 0.55 -7.81
N PRO A 40 -9.68 0.34 -9.14
CA PRO A 40 -8.49 -0.12 -9.85
C PRO A 40 -7.30 0.86 -9.71
N PHE A 41 -7.57 2.16 -9.72
CA PHE A 41 -6.53 3.18 -9.56
C PHE A 41 -5.96 3.19 -8.13
N ILE A 42 -6.82 3.02 -7.12
CA ILE A 42 -6.39 2.86 -5.72
C ILE A 42 -5.43 1.66 -5.60
N LEU A 43 -5.80 0.54 -6.21
CA LEU A 43 -5.01 -0.69 -6.15
C LEU A 43 -3.63 -0.52 -6.79
N ILE A 44 -3.57 0.08 -8.00
CA ILE A 44 -2.31 0.38 -8.68
C ILE A 44 -1.46 1.35 -7.86
N PHE A 45 -2.08 2.39 -7.30
CA PHE A 45 -1.41 3.36 -6.45
C PHE A 45 -0.73 2.70 -5.25
N PHE A 46 -1.46 1.87 -4.48
CA PHE A 46 -0.89 1.16 -3.34
C PHE A 46 0.19 0.16 -3.74
N MET A 47 -0.02 -0.58 -4.83
CA MET A 47 0.99 -1.51 -5.35
C MET A 47 2.30 -0.77 -5.72
N ALA A 48 2.21 0.36 -6.40
CA ALA A 48 3.37 1.18 -6.76
C ALA A 48 4.05 1.78 -5.53
N HIS A 49 3.27 2.35 -4.61
CA HIS A 49 3.78 2.91 -3.36
C HIS A 49 4.55 1.85 -2.54
N THR A 50 3.95 0.67 -2.36
CA THR A 50 4.55 -0.45 -1.62
C THR A 50 5.83 -0.96 -2.26
N LEU A 51 5.88 -1.03 -3.60
CA LEU A 51 7.08 -1.44 -4.32
C LEU A 51 8.24 -0.43 -4.13
N VAL A 52 7.95 0.86 -4.26
CA VAL A 52 8.94 1.94 -4.08
C VAL A 52 9.46 1.92 -2.65
N TYR A 53 8.55 1.85 -1.68
CA TYR A 53 8.88 1.85 -0.27
C TYR A 53 9.79 0.66 0.10
N ASN A 54 9.44 -0.56 -0.33
CA ASN A 54 10.24 -1.74 -0.04
C ASN A 54 11.66 -1.65 -0.62
N ASN A 55 11.80 -1.14 -1.85
CA ASN A 55 13.11 -0.99 -2.48
C ASN A 55 14.00 0.01 -1.72
N MET A 56 13.43 1.14 -1.30
CA MET A 56 14.14 2.14 -0.48
C MET A 56 14.50 1.57 0.91
N ALA A 57 13.55 0.90 1.56
CA ALA A 57 13.72 0.31 2.88
C ALA A 57 14.85 -0.72 2.91
N ILE A 58 14.85 -1.69 1.99
CA ILE A 58 15.89 -2.73 1.92
C ILE A 58 17.27 -2.12 1.67
N LYS A 59 17.36 -1.12 0.78
CA LYS A 59 18.62 -0.41 0.51
C LYS A 59 19.17 0.24 1.77
N LEU A 60 18.33 0.93 2.53
CA LEU A 60 18.70 1.61 3.77
C LEU A 60 19.05 0.65 4.92
N ILE A 61 18.33 -0.46 5.07
CA ILE A 61 18.63 -1.49 6.08
C ILE A 61 20.03 -2.08 5.87
N ARG A 62 20.40 -2.34 4.61
CA ARG A 62 21.72 -2.90 4.26
C ARG A 62 22.84 -1.89 4.48
N GLN A 63 22.65 -0.64 4.07
CA GLN A 63 23.69 0.39 4.12
C GLN A 63 23.86 1.00 5.51
N ASN A 64 22.77 1.38 6.18
CA ASN A 64 22.85 2.14 7.43
C ASN A 64 21.55 2.03 8.27
N PRO A 65 21.47 1.05 9.21
CA PRO A 65 20.25 0.78 9.99
C PRO A 65 19.74 1.98 10.81
N LYS A 66 20.65 2.83 11.30
CA LYS A 66 20.26 4.06 12.01
C LYS A 66 19.49 5.02 11.10
N LYS A 67 19.88 5.12 9.82
CA LYS A 67 19.15 5.91 8.82
C LYS A 67 17.83 5.25 8.40
N PHE A 68 17.73 3.92 8.46
CA PHE A 68 16.47 3.22 8.21
C PHE A 68 15.39 3.63 9.22
N VAL A 69 15.70 3.74 10.52
CA VAL A 69 14.71 4.15 11.53
C VAL A 69 14.13 5.53 11.20
N ASN A 70 15.00 6.50 10.88
CA ASN A 70 14.56 7.85 10.51
C ASN A 70 13.74 7.86 9.21
N PHE A 71 14.16 7.10 8.20
CA PHE A 71 13.41 6.94 6.96
C PHE A 71 12.04 6.29 7.18
N TYR A 72 11.96 5.25 8.01
CA TYR A 72 10.72 4.56 8.35
C TYR A 72 9.72 5.51 9.01
N MET A 73 10.19 6.30 10.00
CA MET A 73 9.35 7.30 10.67
C MET A 73 8.87 8.37 9.69
N LEU A 74 9.78 8.94 8.89
CA LEU A 74 9.44 9.99 7.93
C LEU A 74 8.51 9.47 6.82
N SER A 75 8.73 8.26 6.33
CA SER A 75 7.88 7.64 5.31
C SER A 75 6.49 7.32 5.85
N THR A 76 6.37 6.90 7.11
CA THR A 76 5.09 6.61 7.75
C THR A 76 4.29 7.90 7.99
N ALA A 77 4.93 8.96 8.47
CA ALA A 77 4.25 10.26 8.62
C ALA A 77 3.93 10.88 7.25
N GLY A 78 4.90 10.89 6.33
CA GLY A 78 4.78 11.47 5.00
C GLY A 78 3.69 10.81 4.17
N ARG A 79 3.58 9.48 4.17
CA ARG A 79 2.51 8.79 3.44
C ARG A 79 1.12 9.15 3.97
N LEU A 80 0.97 9.31 5.29
CA LEU A 80 -0.32 9.69 5.88
C LEU A 80 -0.75 11.08 5.40
N LEU A 81 0.18 12.03 5.36
CA LEU A 81 -0.08 13.37 4.80
C LEU A 81 -0.43 13.30 3.31
N VAL A 82 0.31 12.53 2.52
CA VAL A 82 0.02 12.32 1.08
C VAL A 82 -1.37 11.70 0.90
N PHE A 83 -1.74 10.72 1.73
CA PHE A 83 -3.04 10.07 1.66
C PHE A 83 -4.18 11.01 2.04
N VAL A 84 -4.01 11.84 3.06
CA VAL A 84 -4.98 12.89 3.41
C VAL A 84 -5.13 13.88 2.25
N LEU A 85 -4.03 14.32 1.63
CA LEU A 85 -4.10 15.20 0.47
C LEU A 85 -4.85 14.56 -0.70
N ILE A 86 -4.60 13.28 -0.99
CA ILE A 86 -5.33 12.53 -2.04
C ILE A 86 -6.83 12.46 -1.72
N LEU A 87 -7.20 12.17 -0.48
CA LEU A 87 -8.60 12.13 -0.05
C LEU A 87 -9.27 13.50 -0.21
N ILE A 88 -8.60 14.58 0.19
CA ILE A 88 -9.12 15.95 0.04
C ILE A 88 -9.32 16.29 -1.44
N LEU A 89 -8.29 16.06 -2.28
CA LEU A 89 -8.38 16.32 -3.71
C LEU A 89 -9.53 15.54 -4.36
N TYR A 90 -9.69 14.27 -4.00
CA TYR A 90 -10.78 13.45 -4.51
C TYR A 90 -12.16 13.93 -4.02
N ALA A 91 -12.26 14.40 -2.77
CA ALA A 91 -13.48 14.97 -2.22
C ALA A 91 -13.98 16.18 -3.02
N PHE A 92 -13.05 17.04 -3.46
CA PHE A 92 -13.38 18.22 -4.27
C PHE A 92 -13.77 17.87 -5.71
N LEU A 93 -13.11 16.88 -6.32
CA LEU A 93 -13.37 16.48 -7.71
C LEU A 93 -14.63 15.62 -7.85
N PHE A 94 -14.88 14.70 -6.91
CA PHE A 94 -15.94 13.69 -6.98
C PHE A 94 -16.70 13.57 -5.64
N PRO A 95 -17.39 14.63 -5.17
CA PRO A 95 -18.02 14.65 -3.85
C PRO A 95 -19.10 13.57 -3.67
N LYS A 96 -19.76 13.14 -4.75
CA LYS A 96 -20.79 12.08 -4.73
C LYS A 96 -20.20 10.70 -4.45
N ASP A 97 -18.96 10.45 -4.85
CA ASP A 97 -18.27 9.15 -4.71
C ASP A 97 -17.29 9.13 -3.53
N PHE A 98 -16.97 10.30 -2.97
CA PHE A 98 -15.97 10.48 -1.90
C PHE A 98 -16.11 9.51 -0.72
N LYS A 99 -17.35 9.21 -0.28
CA LYS A 99 -17.58 8.27 0.83
C LYS A 99 -17.10 6.86 0.49
N ALA A 100 -17.50 6.35 -0.68
CA ALA A 100 -17.10 5.03 -1.17
C ALA A 100 -15.58 4.99 -1.40
N PHE A 101 -15.02 6.05 -2.00
CA PHE A 101 -13.59 6.18 -2.22
C PHE A 101 -12.80 6.12 -0.93
N THR A 102 -13.22 6.87 0.09
CA THR A 102 -12.53 6.92 1.39
C THR A 102 -12.52 5.55 2.07
N VAL A 103 -13.64 4.84 2.06
CA VAL A 103 -13.73 3.49 2.67
C VAL A 103 -12.86 2.50 1.91
N CYS A 104 -12.94 2.46 0.58
CA CYS A 104 -12.08 1.60 -0.22
C CYS A 104 -10.60 1.92 0.00
N PHE A 105 -10.23 3.20 -0.07
CA PHE A 105 -8.87 3.67 0.16
C PHE A 105 -8.34 3.26 1.53
N PHE A 106 -9.16 3.38 2.57
CA PHE A 106 -8.80 2.98 3.93
C PHE A 106 -8.62 1.46 4.09
N ILE A 107 -9.49 0.65 3.49
CA ILE A 107 -9.34 -0.81 3.51
C ILE A 107 -8.04 -1.22 2.80
N PHE A 108 -7.78 -0.66 1.62
CA PHE A 108 -6.55 -0.92 0.88
C PHE A 108 -5.31 -0.48 1.67
N TYR A 109 -5.37 0.69 2.31
CA TYR A 109 -4.32 1.17 3.19
C TYR A 109 -3.96 0.16 4.28
N LEU A 110 -4.95 -0.39 4.99
CA LEU A 110 -4.72 -1.36 6.06
C LEU A 110 -4.07 -2.64 5.54
N ILE A 111 -4.59 -3.19 4.43
CA ILE A 111 -4.09 -4.45 3.85
C ILE A 111 -2.64 -4.29 3.38
N TYR A 112 -2.34 -3.23 2.62
CA TYR A 112 -0.99 -2.99 2.12
C TYR A 112 0.00 -2.63 3.23
N THR A 113 -0.44 -1.88 4.26
CA THR A 113 0.41 -1.58 5.42
C THR A 113 0.77 -2.86 6.18
N PHE A 114 -0.21 -3.74 6.42
CA PHE A 114 0.05 -5.01 7.10
C PHE A 114 1.02 -5.91 6.29
N PHE A 115 0.84 -5.93 4.96
CA PHE A 115 1.75 -6.64 4.06
C PHE A 115 3.17 -6.07 4.10
N GLU A 116 3.33 -4.74 4.06
CA GLU A 116 4.63 -4.07 4.15
C GLU A 116 5.36 -4.40 5.46
N LEU A 117 4.67 -4.31 6.59
CA LEU A 117 5.25 -4.62 7.90
C LEU A 117 5.67 -6.09 7.98
N SER A 118 4.81 -7.00 7.51
CA SER A 118 5.09 -8.44 7.49
C SER A 118 6.31 -8.80 6.63
N ALA A 119 6.55 -8.05 5.54
CA ALA A 119 7.71 -8.24 4.69
C ALA A 119 8.99 -7.61 5.28
N LEU A 120 8.88 -6.52 6.03
CA LEU A 120 10.02 -5.82 6.63
C LEU A 120 10.54 -6.50 7.91
N LEU A 121 9.66 -7.02 8.75
CA LEU A 121 10.03 -7.61 10.06
C LEU A 121 11.14 -8.68 9.98
N PRO A 122 11.12 -9.65 9.04
CA PRO A 122 12.19 -10.64 8.91
C PRO A 122 13.56 -10.02 8.61
N HIS A 123 13.59 -8.94 7.84
CA HIS A 123 14.83 -8.24 7.47
C HIS A 123 15.43 -7.46 8.63
N LEU A 124 14.61 -7.03 9.59
CA LEU A 124 15.06 -6.35 10.82
C LEU A 124 15.57 -7.36 11.86
N ARG A 125 14.87 -8.50 12.03
CA ARG A 125 15.29 -9.55 12.99
C ARG A 125 16.61 -10.23 12.62
N LYS A 126 16.93 -10.35 11.33
CA LYS A 126 18.17 -11.01 10.85
C LYS A 126 19.45 -10.24 11.21
N LYS A 127 19.36 -9.04 11.79
CA LYS A 127 20.50 -8.18 12.16
C LYS A 127 20.74 -8.08 13.69
N ASN A 128 20.10 -8.91 14.50
CA ASN A 128 20.52 -9.09 15.89
C ASN A 128 21.38 -10.36 15.99
N PRO A 129 22.73 -10.27 15.96
CA PRO A 129 23.58 -11.27 16.58
C PRO A 129 23.44 -11.23 18.11
#